data_AF-C4RD09-F1
#
_entry.id   AF-C4RD09-F1
#
_cell.length_a   1.000
_cell.length_b   1.000
_cell.length_c   1.000
_cell.angle_alpha   90.00
_cell.angle_beta   90.00
_cell.angle_gamma   90.00
#
_symmetry.space_group_name_H-M   'P 1'
#
loop_
_entity.id
_entity.type
_entity.pdbx_description
1 polymer ?
#
loop_
_entity_poly.entity_id
_entity_poly.type
_entity_poly.pdbx_seq_one_letter_code
_entity_poly.pdbx_strand_id
1 'polypeptide(L)'
;MPSDVVRVIYRKYDGSAHRDYPARHLATDDLGVWLGVPAGTDSIYHGRPSVEQIPFVLLVPHHAWWTCMFNPPPRTSEVYCDVTTPVRWEGDDTVHLFDLDLDVVRRRGTGLVELRDEDEFAEHREQFGYPDDLVVEAEAASRWLLGALGDGSEPFATSYRKWLALVV
;
A
#
# COMPACT_ATOMS: atom_id res chain seq x y z
N MET A 1 -4.15 22.52 13.98
CA MET A 1 -3.03 21.94 13.20
C MET A 1 -3.48 20.56 12.81
N PRO A 2 -3.33 20.13 11.55
CA PRO A 2 -3.46 18.71 11.22
C PRO A 2 -2.55 17.90 12.15
N SER A 3 -2.97 16.71 12.54
CA SER A 3 -2.07 15.77 13.20
C SER A 3 -0.92 15.47 12.24
N ASP A 4 0.33 15.58 12.72
CA ASP A 4 1.50 15.12 11.95
C ASP A 4 1.49 13.59 11.78
N VAL A 5 0.57 12.89 12.46
CA VAL A 5 0.39 11.45 12.45
C VAL A 5 -0.96 11.09 11.81
N VAL A 6 -0.91 10.24 10.81
CA VAL A 6 -2.05 9.59 10.15
C VAL A 6 -2.06 8.12 10.55
N ARG A 7 -3.18 7.62 11.08
CA ARG A 7 -3.38 6.19 11.30
C ARG A 7 -3.86 5.54 10.01
N VAL A 8 -3.20 4.46 9.60
CA VAL A 8 -3.54 3.71 8.39
C VAL A 8 -4.09 2.35 8.78
N ILE A 9 -5.31 2.05 8.35
CA ILE A 9 -6.05 0.86 8.75
C ILE A 9 -6.45 0.06 7.51
N TYR A 10 -5.77 -1.07 7.32
CA TYR A 10 -6.12 -2.12 6.36
C TYR A 10 -6.96 -3.18 7.08
N ARG A 11 -8.09 -3.52 6.47
CA ARG A 11 -8.87 -4.71 6.82
C ARG A 11 -8.93 -5.64 5.62
N LYS A 12 -9.13 -6.94 5.84
CA LYS A 12 -9.63 -7.79 4.76
C LYS A 12 -11.10 -7.45 4.51
N TYR A 13 -11.62 -7.82 3.35
CA TYR A 13 -12.95 -7.43 2.91
C TYR A 13 -14.08 -7.86 3.86
N ASP A 14 -13.91 -8.98 4.57
CA ASP A 14 -14.84 -9.45 5.62
C ASP A 14 -14.82 -8.58 6.90
N GLY A 15 -13.97 -7.57 6.95
CA GLY A 15 -13.79 -6.66 8.07
C GLY A 15 -12.75 -7.12 9.09
N SER A 16 -12.14 -8.29 8.92
CA SER A 16 -11.08 -8.78 9.81
C SER A 16 -9.83 -7.90 9.73
N ALA A 17 -9.06 -7.85 10.82
CA ALA A 17 -7.89 -6.98 10.93
C ALA A 17 -6.72 -7.50 10.06
N HIS A 18 -6.15 -6.62 9.24
CA HIS A 18 -5.01 -6.95 8.39
C HIS A 18 -3.74 -6.18 8.81
N ARG A 19 -3.72 -4.85 8.65
CA ARG A 19 -2.62 -3.97 9.10
C ARG A 19 -3.17 -2.72 9.75
N ASP A 20 -2.57 -2.28 10.84
CA ASP A 20 -2.93 -1.01 11.51
C ASP A 20 -1.67 -0.37 12.07
N TYR A 21 -1.36 0.85 11.66
CA TYR A 21 -0.16 1.53 12.12
C TYR A 21 -0.30 3.05 12.03
N PRO A 22 0.37 3.81 12.92
CA PRO A 22 0.56 5.24 12.73
C PRO A 22 1.65 5.49 11.68
N ALA A 23 1.49 6.56 10.92
CA ALA A 23 2.46 7.01 9.92
C ALA A 23 2.58 8.54 9.99
N ARG A 24 3.77 9.07 9.74
CA ARG A 24 3.99 10.51 9.70
C ARG A 24 3.51 11.08 8.37
N HIS A 25 2.70 12.13 8.38
CA HIS A 25 2.39 12.89 7.17
C HIS A 25 3.67 13.59 6.65
N LEU A 26 4.04 13.32 5.40
CA LEU A 26 5.24 13.90 4.77
C LEU A 26 4.87 15.04 3.84
N ALA A 27 3.87 14.81 2.98
CA ALA A 27 3.41 15.76 1.99
C ALA A 27 2.07 15.30 1.40
N THR A 28 1.38 16.25 0.77
CA THR A 28 0.29 15.98 -0.18
C THR A 28 0.63 16.68 -1.48
N ASP A 29 0.55 15.97 -2.60
CA ASP A 29 0.73 16.51 -3.95
C ASP A 29 -0.35 15.96 -4.90
N ASP A 30 -0.21 16.18 -6.20
CA ASP A 30 -1.20 15.73 -7.20
C ASP A 30 -1.34 14.20 -7.28
N LEU A 31 -0.37 13.44 -6.77
CA LEU A 31 -0.41 11.98 -6.77
C LEU A 31 -1.22 11.45 -5.59
N GLY A 32 -1.12 12.10 -4.43
CA GLY A 32 -1.77 11.64 -3.21
C GLY A 32 -1.12 12.17 -1.95
N VAL A 33 -1.34 11.43 -0.87
CA VAL A 33 -0.73 11.67 0.43
C VAL A 33 0.46 10.74 0.61
N TRP A 34 1.61 11.33 0.91
CA TRP A 34 2.85 10.63 1.21
C TRP A 34 3.00 10.50 2.73
N LEU A 35 3.10 9.26 3.19
CA LEU A 35 3.22 8.91 4.60
C LEU A 35 4.55 8.20 4.85
N GLY A 36 5.21 8.51 5.96
CA GLY A 36 6.48 7.91 6.35
C GLY A 36 6.32 7.04 7.58
N VAL A 37 6.82 5.81 7.52
CA VAL A 37 6.81 4.86 8.63
C VAL A 37 8.25 4.54 9.03
N PRO A 38 8.78 5.14 10.11
CA PRO A 38 10.12 4.84 10.62
C PRO A 38 10.22 3.41 11.17
N ALA A 39 11.44 2.87 11.22
CA ALA A 39 11.70 1.65 11.96
C ALA A 39 11.43 1.85 13.46
N GLY A 40 10.93 0.81 14.14
CA GLY A 40 10.51 0.88 15.52
C GLY A 40 9.06 1.38 15.72
N THR A 41 8.33 1.62 14.64
CA THR A 41 6.90 1.98 14.73
C THR A 41 6.09 0.77 15.20
N ASP A 42 5.36 0.94 16.31
CA ASP A 42 4.39 -0.06 16.79
C ASP A 42 3.26 -0.21 15.77
N SER A 43 2.96 -1.45 15.40
CA SER A 43 1.92 -1.78 14.43
C SER A 43 1.08 -2.98 14.88
N ILE A 44 0.00 -3.24 14.17
CA ILE A 44 -0.78 -4.46 14.25
C ILE A 44 -0.67 -5.17 12.91
N TYR A 45 -0.31 -6.46 12.94
CA TYR A 45 -0.27 -7.32 11.77
C TYR A 45 -1.14 -8.55 12.02
N HIS A 46 -2.15 -8.77 11.18
CA HIS A 46 -3.20 -9.79 11.33
C HIS A 46 -3.79 -9.85 12.75
N GLY A 47 -4.15 -8.67 13.28
CA GLY A 47 -4.74 -8.52 14.62
C GLY A 47 -3.78 -8.71 15.80
N ARG A 48 -2.48 -8.88 15.56
CA ARG A 48 -1.46 -9.07 16.61
C ARG A 48 -0.50 -7.89 16.67
N PRO A 49 -0.06 -7.46 17.87
CA PRO A 49 0.98 -6.46 18.01
C PRO A 49 2.26 -6.88 17.25
N SER A 50 2.86 -5.91 16.57
CA SER A 50 4.07 -6.04 15.76
C SER A 50 4.87 -4.73 15.85
N VAL A 51 6.06 -4.73 15.28
CA VAL A 51 6.92 -3.54 15.17
C VAL A 51 7.56 -3.53 13.79
N GLU A 52 7.44 -2.41 13.07
CA GLU A 52 8.07 -2.24 11.77
C GLU A 52 9.59 -2.22 11.89
N GLN A 53 10.26 -3.25 11.37
CA GLN A 53 11.72 -3.39 11.51
C GLN A 53 12.50 -2.61 10.45
N ILE A 54 11.89 -2.35 9.30
CA ILE A 54 12.51 -1.66 8.17
C ILE A 54 11.57 -0.52 7.78
N PRO A 55 12.06 0.73 7.72
CA PRO A 55 11.21 1.87 7.42
C PRO A 55 10.69 1.78 5.99
N PHE A 56 9.60 2.48 5.70
CA PHE A 56 9.08 2.62 4.36
C PHE A 56 8.31 3.93 4.19
N VAL A 57 8.08 4.30 2.93
CA VAL A 57 7.16 5.37 2.57
C VAL A 57 5.94 4.76 1.92
N LEU A 58 4.75 5.15 2.37
CA LEU A 58 3.49 4.79 1.75
C LEU A 58 2.97 5.97 0.94
N LEU A 59 2.62 5.72 -0.33
CA LEU A 59 1.77 6.61 -1.09
C LEU A 59 0.32 6.11 -0.99
N VAL A 60 -0.56 7.01 -0.58
CA VAL A 60 -2.01 6.85 -0.60
C VAL A 60 -2.56 7.75 -1.72
N PRO A 61 -2.86 7.20 -2.90
CA PRO A 61 -3.31 8.01 -4.03
C PRO A 61 -4.70 8.63 -3.79
N HIS A 62 -4.97 9.79 -4.40
CA HIS A 62 -6.28 10.46 -4.26
C HIS A 62 -7.44 9.59 -4.76
N HIS A 63 -7.26 8.95 -5.92
CA HIS A 63 -8.31 8.21 -6.62
C HIS A 63 -7.72 6.97 -7.29
N ALA A 64 -7.43 5.94 -6.50
CA ALA A 64 -6.92 4.67 -7.02
C ALA A 64 -7.40 3.47 -6.21
N TRP A 65 -7.35 2.31 -6.86
CA TRP A 65 -7.59 0.99 -6.27
C TRP A 65 -6.30 0.32 -5.80
N TRP A 66 -5.37 1.13 -5.29
CA TRP A 66 -4.10 0.64 -4.76
C TRP A 66 -3.50 1.65 -3.78
N THR A 67 -2.64 1.14 -2.91
CA THR A 67 -1.66 1.92 -2.17
C THR A 67 -0.27 1.40 -2.51
N CYS A 68 0.78 2.20 -2.30
CA CYS A 68 2.11 1.71 -2.65
C CYS A 68 3.19 2.05 -1.64
N MET A 69 3.90 1.01 -1.19
CA MET A 69 5.04 1.07 -0.30
C MET A 69 6.34 1.14 -1.10
N PHE A 70 7.14 2.15 -0.78
CA PHE A 70 8.49 2.33 -1.28
C PHE A 70 9.47 2.00 -0.18
N ASN A 71 10.34 1.05 -0.48
CA ASN A 71 11.14 0.37 0.53
C ASN A 71 12.62 0.69 0.34
N PRO A 72 13.42 0.79 1.41
CA PRO A 72 14.87 0.79 1.35
C PRO A 72 15.42 -0.64 1.50
N PRO A 73 16.71 -0.88 1.22
CA PRO A 73 17.39 -2.07 1.70
C PRO A 73 17.26 -2.20 3.24
N PRO A 74 17.18 -3.42 3.80
CA PRO A 74 17.39 -4.70 3.15
C PRO A 74 16.12 -5.35 2.55
N ARG A 75 14.97 -4.66 2.47
CA ARG A 75 13.76 -5.26 1.84
C ARG A 75 14.05 -5.65 0.40
N THR A 76 13.63 -6.87 0.02
CA THR A 76 13.84 -7.41 -1.33
C THR A 76 12.83 -6.87 -2.33
N SER A 77 11.71 -6.31 -1.89
CA SER A 77 10.86 -5.44 -2.70
C SER A 77 11.44 -4.02 -2.69
N GLU A 78 11.58 -3.42 -3.87
CA GLU A 78 11.85 -1.98 -4.00
C GLU A 78 10.55 -1.20 -3.89
N VAL A 79 9.56 -1.63 -4.65
CA VAL A 79 8.21 -1.09 -4.71
C VAL A 79 7.25 -2.25 -4.48
N TYR A 80 6.27 -2.04 -3.63
CA TYR A 80 5.24 -3.01 -3.31
C TYR A 80 3.91 -2.28 -3.29
N CYS A 81 3.03 -2.57 -4.23
CA CYS A 81 1.72 -1.94 -4.26
C CYS A 81 0.64 -2.99 -3.95
N ASP A 82 -0.11 -2.73 -2.88
CA ASP A 82 -1.31 -3.50 -2.54
C ASP A 82 -2.49 -3.01 -3.38
N VAL A 83 -3.21 -3.93 -4.00
CA VAL A 83 -4.51 -3.63 -4.62
C VAL A 83 -5.55 -3.56 -3.50
N THR A 84 -6.28 -2.45 -3.48
CA THR A 84 -7.19 -2.11 -2.39
C THR A 84 -8.48 -1.53 -2.94
N THR A 85 -9.51 -1.42 -2.10
CA THR A 85 -10.59 -0.47 -2.39
C THR A 85 -10.05 0.96 -2.40
N PRO A 86 -10.73 1.92 -3.05
CA PRO A 86 -10.42 3.33 -2.90
C PRO A 86 -10.43 3.72 -1.43
N VAL A 87 -9.41 4.48 -1.02
CA VAL A 87 -9.25 4.84 0.38
C VAL A 87 -10.37 5.75 0.87
N ARG A 88 -10.81 5.52 2.10
CA ARG A 88 -11.75 6.39 2.81
C ARG A 88 -11.03 7.11 3.95
N TRP A 89 -11.05 8.42 3.88
CA TRP A 89 -10.57 9.27 4.97
C TRP A 89 -11.66 9.46 6.04
N GLU A 90 -11.25 9.38 7.30
CA GLU A 90 -12.02 9.81 8.46
C GLU A 90 -11.29 10.99 9.08
N GLY A 91 -11.86 12.19 8.92
CA GLY A 91 -11.13 13.43 9.19
C GLY A 91 -9.87 13.53 8.31
N ASP A 92 -8.84 14.17 8.88
CA ASP A 92 -7.56 14.40 8.21
C ASP A 92 -6.44 13.46 8.72
N ASP A 93 -6.75 12.54 9.64
CA ASP A 93 -5.76 11.78 10.40
C ASP A 93 -5.98 10.26 10.39
N THR A 94 -7.01 9.74 9.72
CA THR A 94 -7.26 8.30 9.67
C THR A 94 -7.66 7.84 8.26
N VAL A 95 -6.94 6.87 7.73
CA VAL A 95 -7.20 6.22 6.43
C VAL A 95 -7.73 4.82 6.67
N HIS A 96 -8.84 4.51 6.01
CA HIS A 96 -9.44 3.18 5.98
C HIS A 96 -9.47 2.63 4.57
N LEU A 97 -9.14 1.36 4.42
CA LEU A 97 -9.26 0.66 3.15
C LEU A 97 -9.41 -0.85 3.37
N PHE A 98 -9.94 -1.53 2.36
CA PHE A 98 -9.92 -2.98 2.29
C PHE A 98 -8.80 -3.45 1.36
N ASP A 99 -7.98 -4.34 1.89
CA ASP A 99 -6.99 -5.13 1.16
C ASP A 99 -7.74 -6.15 0.29
N LEU A 100 -7.44 -6.18 -1.01
CA LEU A 100 -8.08 -7.05 -2.00
C LEU A 100 -7.11 -8.14 -2.50
N ASP A 101 -6.14 -8.51 -1.67
CA ASP A 101 -5.24 -9.66 -1.79
C ASP A 101 -4.22 -9.59 -2.93
N LEU A 102 -4.55 -9.01 -4.09
CA LEU A 102 -3.61 -8.88 -5.20
C LEU A 102 -2.51 -7.86 -4.88
N ASP A 103 -1.27 -8.25 -5.14
CA ASP A 103 -0.11 -7.38 -4.96
C ASP A 103 0.74 -7.30 -6.22
N VAL A 104 1.23 -6.10 -6.56
CA VAL A 104 2.18 -5.91 -7.66
C VAL A 104 3.50 -5.39 -7.10
N VAL A 105 4.57 -6.15 -7.35
CA VAL A 105 5.86 -5.94 -6.68
C VAL A 105 6.97 -5.78 -7.71
N ARG A 106 7.84 -4.78 -7.51
CA ARG A 106 9.12 -4.68 -8.20
C ARG A 106 10.26 -5.14 -7.29
N ARG A 107 10.96 -6.20 -7.69
CA ARG A 107 12.07 -6.79 -6.94
C ARG A 107 13.32 -5.92 -6.99
N ARG A 108 13.88 -5.64 -5.81
CA ARG A 108 15.20 -5.06 -5.65
C ARG A 108 16.25 -6.05 -6.16
N GLY A 109 17.17 -5.56 -6.99
CA GLY A 109 18.30 -6.33 -7.51
C GLY A 109 18.07 -6.87 -8.92
N THR A 110 16.88 -7.39 -9.22
CA THR A 110 16.55 -7.86 -10.60
C THR A 110 15.73 -6.86 -11.39
N GLY A 111 14.97 -5.98 -10.73
CA GLY A 111 14.00 -5.11 -11.39
C GLY A 111 12.76 -5.84 -11.92
N LEU A 112 12.63 -7.15 -11.64
CA LEU A 112 11.49 -7.95 -12.04
C LEU A 112 10.21 -7.39 -11.42
N VAL A 113 9.20 -7.14 -12.25
CA VAL A 113 7.84 -6.81 -11.83
C VAL A 113 7.00 -8.07 -11.89
N GLU A 114 6.31 -8.39 -10.81
CA GLU A 114 5.47 -9.59 -10.69
C GLU A 114 4.14 -9.27 -10.01
N LEU A 115 3.09 -9.97 -10.44
CA LEU A 115 1.82 -10.08 -9.72
C LEU A 115 1.94 -11.22 -8.69
N ARG A 116 1.34 -11.04 -7.52
CA ARG A 116 1.38 -11.98 -6.40
C ARG A 116 -0.03 -12.24 -5.88
N ASP A 117 -0.17 -13.37 -5.21
CA ASP A 117 -1.32 -13.73 -4.38
C ASP A 117 -2.65 -13.84 -5.17
N GLU A 118 -2.54 -14.26 -6.44
CA GLU A 118 -3.68 -14.56 -7.33
C GLU A 118 -4.55 -15.71 -6.81
N ASP A 119 -3.94 -16.67 -6.11
CA ASP A 119 -4.62 -17.78 -5.45
C ASP A 119 -5.37 -17.33 -4.21
N GLU A 120 -4.75 -16.51 -3.34
CA GLU A 120 -5.44 -15.89 -2.19
C GLU A 120 -6.63 -15.05 -2.65
N PHE A 121 -6.46 -14.22 -3.68
CA PHE A 121 -7.56 -13.46 -4.29
C PHE A 121 -8.67 -14.36 -4.84
N ALA A 122 -8.32 -15.49 -5.48
CA ALA A 122 -9.29 -16.45 -5.97
C ALA A 122 -10.12 -17.08 -4.83
N GLU A 123 -9.47 -17.46 -3.74
CA GLU A 123 -10.14 -18.04 -2.58
C GLU A 123 -11.00 -17.00 -1.84
N HIS A 124 -10.45 -15.82 -1.59
CA HIS A 124 -11.12 -14.76 -0.84
C HIS A 124 -12.31 -14.15 -1.58
N ARG A 125 -12.30 -14.09 -2.92
CA ARG A 125 -13.48 -13.64 -3.68
C ARG A 125 -14.70 -14.51 -3.38
N GLU A 126 -14.50 -15.82 -3.27
CA GLU A 126 -15.55 -16.79 -2.96
C GLU A 126 -15.91 -16.75 -1.48
N GLN A 127 -14.90 -16.75 -0.61
CA GLN A 127 -15.08 -16.82 0.84
C GLN A 127 -15.73 -15.56 1.42
N PHE A 128 -15.33 -14.38 0.96
CA PHE A 128 -15.79 -13.09 1.48
C PHE A 128 -16.87 -12.45 0.60
N GLY A 129 -17.21 -13.07 -0.53
CA GLY A 129 -18.29 -12.63 -1.40
C GLY A 129 -17.98 -11.30 -2.10
N TYR A 130 -16.84 -11.23 -2.80
CA TYR A 130 -16.47 -10.03 -3.56
C TYR A 130 -17.50 -9.79 -4.66
N PRO A 131 -18.10 -8.59 -4.74
CA PRO A 131 -18.95 -8.20 -5.86
C PRO A 131 -18.17 -8.23 -7.19
N ASP A 132 -18.84 -8.58 -8.29
CA ASP A 132 -18.20 -8.69 -9.61
C ASP A 132 -17.53 -7.38 -10.06
N ASP A 133 -18.13 -6.23 -9.75
CA ASP A 133 -17.57 -4.92 -10.04
C ASP A 133 -16.28 -4.65 -9.26
N LEU A 134 -16.22 -5.06 -7.99
CA LEU A 134 -15.00 -4.98 -7.18
C LEU A 134 -13.88 -5.86 -7.75
N VAL A 135 -14.20 -7.08 -8.21
CA VAL A 135 -13.23 -7.97 -8.85
C VAL A 135 -12.67 -7.34 -10.13
N VAL A 136 -13.55 -6.76 -10.96
CA VAL A 136 -13.16 -6.09 -12.21
C VAL A 136 -12.19 -4.93 -11.94
N GLU A 137 -12.46 -4.11 -10.93
CA GLU A 137 -11.62 -2.97 -10.55
C GLU A 137 -10.26 -3.41 -9.98
N ALA A 138 -10.26 -4.44 -9.11
CA ALA A 138 -9.02 -4.99 -8.56
C ALA A 138 -8.10 -5.54 -9.66
N GLU A 139 -8.65 -6.31 -10.60
CA GLU A 139 -7.90 -6.84 -11.73
C GLU A 139 -7.47 -5.74 -12.72
N ALA A 140 -8.27 -4.68 -12.90
CA ALA A 140 -7.89 -3.55 -13.75
C ALA A 140 -6.72 -2.78 -13.13
N ALA A 141 -6.75 -2.55 -11.82
CA ALA A 141 -5.68 -1.90 -11.07
C ALA A 141 -4.39 -2.71 -11.14
N SER A 142 -4.45 -4.03 -10.94
CA SER A 142 -3.28 -4.90 -10.99
C SER A 142 -2.62 -4.92 -12.38
N ARG A 143 -3.42 -5.02 -13.46
CA ARG A 143 -2.92 -4.93 -14.84
C ARG A 143 -2.26 -3.59 -15.14
N TRP A 144 -2.85 -2.50 -14.67
CA TRP A 144 -2.28 -1.17 -14.84
C TRP A 144 -0.95 -1.03 -14.10
N LEU A 145 -0.89 -1.48 -12.84
CA LEU A 145 0.32 -1.47 -12.02
C LEU A 145 1.46 -2.30 -12.65
N LEU A 146 1.16 -3.47 -13.21
CA LEU A 146 2.16 -4.30 -13.90
C LEU A 146 2.89 -3.53 -15.01
N GLY A 147 2.16 -2.71 -15.78
CA GLY A 147 2.74 -1.81 -16.78
C GLY A 147 3.53 -0.67 -16.15
N ALA A 148 2.88 0.08 -15.26
CA ALA A 148 3.44 1.31 -14.68
C ALA A 148 4.70 1.08 -13.83
N LEU A 149 4.81 -0.06 -13.14
CA LEU A 149 6.01 -0.40 -12.38
C LEU A 149 7.19 -0.77 -13.28
N GLY A 150 6.92 -1.22 -14.52
CA GLY A 150 7.93 -1.72 -15.46
C GLY A 150 8.39 -0.70 -16.51
N ASP A 151 7.62 0.34 -16.78
CA ASP A 151 7.87 1.29 -17.88
C ASP A 151 8.57 2.60 -17.48
N GLY A 152 8.86 2.76 -16.19
CA GLY A 152 9.50 3.97 -15.66
C GLY A 152 8.53 5.12 -15.36
N SER A 153 7.22 4.84 -15.29
CA SER A 153 6.22 5.82 -14.89
C SER A 153 6.42 6.32 -13.45
N GLU A 154 6.14 7.60 -13.24
CA GLU A 154 5.95 8.14 -11.90
C GLU A 154 4.60 7.68 -11.34
N PRO A 155 4.47 7.44 -10.03
CA PRO A 155 5.43 7.77 -8.96
C PRO A 155 6.52 6.72 -8.71
N PHE A 156 6.57 5.65 -9.52
CA PHE A 156 7.36 4.45 -9.23
C PHE A 156 8.83 4.57 -9.63
N ALA A 157 9.21 5.55 -10.44
CA ALA A 157 10.58 5.72 -10.91
C ALA A 157 11.46 6.51 -9.93
N THR A 158 11.07 7.76 -9.62
CA THR A 158 11.93 8.65 -8.82
C THR A 158 11.22 9.48 -7.76
N SER A 159 9.92 9.76 -7.90
CA SER A 159 9.19 10.69 -7.02
C SER A 159 9.26 10.30 -5.55
N TYR A 160 9.25 9.02 -5.24
CA TYR A 160 9.30 8.52 -3.86
C TYR A 160 10.65 8.74 -3.17
N ARG A 161 11.75 8.89 -3.91
CA ARG A 161 13.12 8.85 -3.35
C ARG A 161 13.39 9.97 -2.35
N LYS A 162 12.89 11.17 -2.62
CA LYS A 162 13.01 12.33 -1.71
C LYS A 162 12.30 12.07 -0.38
N TRP A 163 11.18 11.34 -0.41
CA TRP A 163 10.42 11.00 0.79
C TRP A 163 11.07 9.85 1.55
N LEU A 164 11.58 8.85 0.81
CA LEU A 164 12.29 7.71 1.40
C LEU A 164 13.52 8.17 2.19
N ALA A 165 14.23 9.19 1.71
CA ALA A 165 15.36 9.80 2.41
C ALA A 165 14.99 10.49 3.75
N LEU A 166 13.70 10.70 4.05
CA LEU A 166 13.25 11.30 5.31
C LEU A 166 12.90 10.27 6.39
N VAL A 167 12.92 8.98 6.05
CA VAL A 167 12.57 7.88 6.98
C VAL A 167 13.68 6.83 7.13
N VAL A 168 14.72 6.91 6.30
CA VAL A 168 15.93 6.08 6.32
C VAL A 168 17.03 6.76 7.13
#